data_AF-A0A915Z7Z3-F1
#
_entry.id   AF-A0A915Z7Z3-F1
#
_cell.length_a   1.000
_cell.length_b   1.000
_cell.length_c   1.000
_cell.angle_alpha   90.00
_cell.angle_beta   90.00
_cell.angle_gamma   90.00
#
_symmetry.space_group_name_H-M   'P 1'
#
loop_
_entity.id
_entity.type
_entity.pdbx_description
1 polymer ?
#
loop_
_entity_poly.entity_id
_entity_poly.type
_entity_poly.pdbx_seq_one_letter_code
_entity_poly.pdbx_strand_id
1 'polypeptide(L)'
;MKKCWDSDPSKRPTIGDLEHIISQWLKCVNRYYEINEGNSNDTKPLYSSDIIQFKVDIDEFIRANEASLQEQPDTSIVQSHPQSYYTSRLHTEILVQNSDCLDCMVDD
;
A
#
# COMPACT_ATOMS: atom_id res chain seq x y z
N MET A 1 -9.81 -3.03 5.15
CA MET A 1 -9.63 -1.92 4.17
C MET A 1 -10.63 -0.79 4.31
N LYS A 2 -11.90 -1.05 4.66
CA LYS A 2 -12.94 -0.01 4.80
C LYS A 2 -12.53 1.12 5.73
N LYS A 3 -11.86 0.79 6.85
CA LYS A 3 -11.35 1.78 7.80
C LYS A 3 -10.33 2.74 7.19
N CYS A 4 -9.50 2.28 6.25
CA CYS A 4 -8.51 3.13 5.57
C CYS A 4 -9.18 4.22 4.71
N TRP A 5 -10.43 3.98 4.28
CA TRP A 5 -11.22 4.86 3.45
C TRP A 5 -12.31 5.61 4.23
N ASP A 6 -12.22 5.67 5.56
CA ASP A 6 -13.18 6.43 6.36
C ASP A 6 -13.14 7.92 5.97
N SER A 7 -14.32 8.52 5.77
CA SER A 7 -14.45 9.95 5.44
C SER A 7 -13.90 10.83 6.55
N ASP A 8 -13.95 10.35 7.80
CA ASP A 8 -13.33 10.99 8.95
C ASP A 8 -11.86 10.52 9.08
N PRO A 9 -10.86 11.40 8.86
CA PRO A 9 -9.45 11.02 8.96
C PRO A 9 -9.07 10.46 10.33
N SER A 10 -9.75 10.87 11.39
CA SER A 10 -9.44 10.42 12.76
C SER A 10 -9.83 8.97 13.03
N LYS A 11 -10.71 8.40 12.20
CA LYS A 11 -11.14 6.99 12.28
C LYS A 11 -10.28 6.06 11.42
N ARG A 12 -9.39 6.61 10.61
CA ARG A 12 -8.47 5.82 9.79
C ARG A 12 -7.43 5.15 10.70
N PRO A 13 -6.93 3.96 10.33
CA PRO A 13 -5.87 3.30 11.07
C PRO A 13 -4.62 4.18 11.09
N THR A 14 -3.90 4.15 12.20
CA THR A 14 -2.58 4.74 12.30
C THR A 14 -1.56 3.89 11.54
N ILE A 15 -0.36 4.45 11.30
CA ILE A 15 0.74 3.67 10.72
C ILE A 15 1.09 2.44 11.57
N GLY A 16 1.04 2.58 12.91
CA GLY A 16 1.29 1.48 13.84
C GLY A 16 0.26 0.36 13.75
N ASP A 17 -1.02 0.71 13.51
CA ASP A 17 -2.07 -0.30 13.29
C ASP A 17 -1.81 -1.10 12.01
N LEU A 18 -1.38 -0.41 10.94
CA LEU A 18 -1.03 -1.06 9.67
C LEU A 18 0.21 -1.95 9.81
N GLU A 19 1.26 -1.47 10.47
CA GLU A 19 2.48 -2.24 10.75
C GLU A 19 2.16 -3.50 11.55
N HIS A 20 1.27 -3.42 12.55
CA HIS A 20 0.82 -4.57 13.31
C HIS A 20 0.13 -5.60 12.40
N ILE A 21 -0.84 -5.18 11.59
CA ILE A 21 -1.58 -6.07 10.67
C ILE A 21 -0.62 -6.76 9.69
N ILE A 22 0.29 -6.01 9.06
CA ILE A 22 1.28 -6.56 8.11
C ILE A 22 2.24 -7.54 8.80
N SER A 23 2.67 -7.24 10.03
CA SER A 23 3.53 -8.14 10.81
C SER A 23 2.84 -9.46 11.14
N GLN A 24 1.54 -9.41 11.47
CA GLN A 24 0.75 -10.62 11.73
C GLN A 24 0.54 -11.42 10.44
N TRP A 25 0.36 -10.76 9.29
CA TRP A 25 0.33 -11.42 7.99
C TRP A 25 1.62 -12.18 7.70
N LEU A 26 2.77 -11.52 7.84
CA LEU A 26 4.07 -12.13 7.56
C LEU A 26 4.32 -13.36 8.44
N LYS A 27 3.98 -13.29 9.73
CA LYS A 27 4.06 -14.45 10.64
C LYS A 27 3.19 -15.62 10.17
N CYS A 28 1.96 -15.35 9.73
CA CYS A 28 1.06 -16.40 9.24
C CYS A 28 1.61 -17.05 7.96
N VAL A 29 2.13 -16.24 7.02
CA VAL A 29 2.73 -16.73 5.77
C VAL A 29 3.98 -17.56 6.04
N ASN A 30 4.91 -17.07 6.86
CA ASN A 30 6.13 -17.79 7.19
C ASN A 30 5.81 -19.15 7.81
N ARG A 31 4.85 -19.19 8.73
CA ARG A 31 4.42 -20.43 9.38
C ARG A 31 3.79 -21.43 8.41
N TYR A 32 3.05 -20.95 7.41
CA TYR A 32 2.51 -21.80 6.35
C TYR A 32 3.64 -22.48 5.55
N TYR A 33 4.69 -21.74 5.19
CA TYR A 33 5.85 -22.32 4.50
C TYR A 33 6.66 -23.27 5.38
N GLU A 34 6.88 -22.93 6.66
CA GLU A 34 7.56 -23.81 7.63
C GLU A 34 6.87 -25.19 7.75
N ILE A 35 5.52 -25.20 7.80
CA ILE A 35 4.73 -26.44 7.87
C ILE A 35 4.78 -27.24 6.57
N ASN A 36 4.86 -26.56 5.42
CA ASN A 36 4.85 -27.24 4.11
C ASN A 36 6.24 -27.70 3.66
N GLU A 37 7.32 -27.04 4.08
CA GLU A 37 8.70 -27.47 3.82
C GLU A 37 9.14 -28.61 4.75
N GLY A 38 8.70 -28.57 6.01
CA GLY A 38 8.98 -29.63 6.97
C GLY A 38 7.90 -30.71 6.92
N ASN A 39 8.27 -31.95 6.60
CA ASN A 39 7.42 -33.15 6.73
C ASN A 39 7.10 -33.47 8.21
N SER A 40 6.60 -32.48 8.96
CA SER A 40 6.34 -32.57 10.38
C SER A 40 4.89 -33.02 10.57
N ASN A 41 4.74 -34.22 11.11
CA ASN A 41 3.46 -34.78 11.55
C ASN A 41 2.84 -34.00 12.73
N ASP A 42 3.46 -32.90 13.15
CA ASP A 42 2.92 -31.95 14.11
C ASP A 42 1.96 -31.00 13.38
N THR A 43 0.85 -31.58 12.93
CA THR A 43 -0.36 -30.86 12.51
C THR A 43 -0.97 -30.19 13.75
N LYS A 44 -0.25 -29.26 14.38
CA LYS A 44 -0.81 -28.46 15.45
C LYS A 44 -1.72 -27.44 14.78
N PRO A 45 -3.04 -27.48 15.04
CA PRO A 45 -3.96 -26.56 14.41
C PRO A 45 -3.49 -25.13 14.68
N LEU A 46 -3.41 -24.32 13.61
CA LEU A 46 -3.11 -22.90 13.66
C LEU A 46 -4.30 -22.12 14.25
N TYR A 47 -4.76 -22.49 15.45
CA TYR A 47 -5.78 -21.75 16.19
C TYR A 47 -5.10 -20.83 17.20
N SER A 48 -4.51 -19.76 16.69
CA SER A 48 -4.23 -18.56 17.49
C SER A 48 -5.31 -17.52 17.19
N SER A 49 -5.70 -16.73 18.19
CA SER A 49 -6.57 -15.55 18.01
C SER A 49 -6.07 -14.66 16.87
N ASP A 50 -4.75 -14.55 16.74
CA ASP A 50 -4.06 -13.77 15.72
C ASP A 50 -4.36 -14.26 14.30
N ILE A 51 -4.51 -15.57 14.12
CA ILE A 51 -4.76 -16.20 12.81
C ILE A 51 -6.23 -16.04 12.43
N ILE A 52 -7.13 -16.10 13.41
CA ILE A 52 -8.55 -15.84 13.20
C ILE A 52 -8.74 -14.37 12.78
N GLN A 53 -8.13 -13.44 13.50
CA GLN A 53 -8.19 -12.01 13.15
C GLN A 53 -7.57 -11.74 11.79
N PHE A 54 -6.40 -12.31 11.52
CA PHE A 54 -5.73 -12.22 10.23
C PHE A 54 -6.61 -12.71 9.06
N LYS A 55 -7.30 -13.85 9.24
CA LYS A 55 -8.22 -14.36 8.21
C LYS A 55 -9.34 -13.37 7.92
N VAL A 56 -9.90 -12.74 8.96
CA VAL A 56 -10.95 -11.72 8.80
C VAL A 56 -10.42 -10.51 8.02
N ASP A 57 -9.19 -10.06 8.33
CA ASP A 57 -8.58 -8.90 7.69
C ASP A 57 -8.26 -9.17 6.20
N ILE A 58 -7.74 -10.37 5.86
CA ILE A 58 -7.55 -10.81 4.47
C ILE A 58 -8.87 -10.91 3.73
N ASP A 59 -9.87 -11.55 4.32
CA ASP A 59 -11.17 -11.72 3.68
C ASP A 59 -11.80 -10.35 3.40
N GLU A 60 -11.59 -9.36 4.29
CA GLU A 60 -12.01 -7.98 4.05
C GLU A 60 -11.23 -7.32 2.89
N PHE A 61 -9.92 -7.56 2.80
CA PHE A 61 -9.09 -7.06 1.70
C PHE A 61 -9.53 -7.64 0.35
N ILE A 62 -9.71 -8.96 0.25
CA ILE A 62 -10.14 -9.64 -0.99
C ILE A 62 -11.47 -9.08 -1.47
N ARG A 63 -12.47 -8.99 -0.58
CA ARG A 63 -13.79 -8.42 -0.92
C ARG A 63 -13.70 -6.96 -1.38
N ALA A 64 -12.85 -6.16 -0.73
CA ALA A 64 -12.67 -4.76 -1.11
C ALA A 64 -11.99 -4.65 -2.49
N ASN A 65 -11.02 -5.52 -2.79
CA ASN A 65 -10.36 -5.58 -4.08
C ASN A 65 -11.33 -6.02 -5.20
N GLU A 66 -12.13 -7.04 -4.96
CA GLU A 66 -13.18 -7.50 -5.89
C GLU A 66 -14.20 -6.40 -6.19
N ALA A 67 -14.69 -5.70 -5.16
CA ALA A 67 -15.62 -4.58 -5.34
C ALA A 67 -14.97 -3.43 -6.13
N SER A 68 -13.70 -3.12 -5.88
CA SER A 68 -12.97 -2.08 -6.62
C SER A 68 -12.79 -2.42 -8.10
N LEU A 69 -12.65 -3.71 -8.45
CA LEU A 69 -12.58 -4.16 -9.86
C LEU A 69 -13.94 -4.05 -10.56
N GLN A 70 -15.04 -4.09 -9.81
CA GLN A 70 -16.40 -4.02 -10.34
C GLN A 70 -16.89 -2.57 -10.54
N GLU A 71 -16.35 -1.62 -9.76
CA GLU A 71 -16.69 -0.19 -9.84
C GLU A 71 -15.90 0.60 -10.90
N GLN A 72 -14.87 0.00 -11.50
CA GLN A 72 -14.19 0.54 -12.67
C GLN A 72 -14.76 -0.14 -13.92
N PRO A 73 -15.80 0.40 -14.60
CA PRO A 73 -15.88 0.13 -16.03
C PRO A 73 -14.57 0.64 -16.63
N ASP A 74 -14.01 -0.06 -17.62
CA ASP A 74 -12.83 0.35 -18.39
C ASP A 74 -13.06 1.65 -19.19
N THR A 75 -13.65 2.68 -18.60
CA THR A 75 -13.52 4.04 -19.08
C THR A 75 -12.16 4.52 -18.60
N SER A 76 -11.19 4.36 -19.49
CA SER A 76 -10.00 5.19 -19.55
C SER A 76 -10.41 6.67 -19.44
N ILE A 77 -10.54 7.18 -18.22
CA ILE A 77 -10.55 8.60 -17.92
C ILE A 77 -9.09 8.96 -17.65
N VAL A 78 -8.25 8.78 -18.66
CA VAL A 78 -6.99 9.52 -18.76
C VAL A 78 -7.38 10.95 -19.14
N GLN A 79 -7.99 11.68 -18.19
CA GLN A 79 -8.06 13.12 -18.31
C GLN A 79 -6.71 13.64 -17.84
N SER A 80 -5.81 13.83 -18.80
CA SER A 80 -4.62 14.64 -18.56
C SER A 80 -5.11 16.03 -18.18
N HIS A 81 -4.90 16.45 -16.92
CA HIS A 81 -5.15 17.82 -16.49
C HIS A 81 -3.98 18.68 -16.99
N PRO A 82 -4.14 19.50 -18.04
CA PRO A 82 -3.02 20.25 -18.61
C PRO A 82 -2.48 21.28 -17.61
N GLN A 83 -3.30 21.71 -16.65
CA GLN A 83 -2.90 22.61 -15.57
C GLN A 83 -1.87 22.01 -14.60
N SER A 84 -1.84 20.69 -14.36
CA SER A 84 -0.87 20.12 -13.41
C SER A 84 0.55 20.07 -13.99
N TYR A 85 0.67 19.88 -15.31
CA TYR A 85 1.96 19.97 -16.00
C TYR A 85 2.48 21.42 -16.01
N TYR A 86 1.57 22.40 -16.12
CA TYR A 86 1.92 23.80 -16.21
C TYR A 86 2.39 24.39 -14.86
N THR A 87 1.75 24.02 -13.74
CA THR A 87 2.17 24.50 -12.41
C THR A 87 3.51 23.90 -11.96
N SER A 88 3.79 22.65 -12.30
CA SER A 88 5.09 22.03 -12.01
C SER A 88 6.24 22.71 -12.78
N ARG A 89 6.02 23.04 -14.06
CA ARG A 89 7.02 23.77 -14.87
C ARG A 89 7.27 25.18 -14.36
N LEU A 90 6.22 25.93 -14.01
CA LEU A 90 6.37 27.30 -13.52
C LEU A 90 7.16 27.35 -12.19
N HIS A 91 6.91 26.42 -11.27
CA HIS A 91 7.68 26.32 -10.02
C HIS A 91 9.15 25.95 -10.27
N THR A 92 9.41 25.06 -11.23
CA THR A 92 10.77 24.65 -11.60
C THR A 92 11.52 25.81 -12.28
N GLU A 93 10.86 26.55 -13.16
CA GLU A 93 11.44 27.71 -13.86
C GLU A 93 11.77 28.87 -12.90
N ILE A 94 10.91 29.11 -11.89
CA ILE A 94 11.18 30.05 -10.81
C ILE A 94 12.35 29.58 -9.92
N LEU A 95 12.44 28.28 -9.62
CA LEU A 95 13.58 27.72 -8.87
C LEU A 95 14.90 27.81 -9.67
N VAL A 96 14.85 27.53 -10.97
CA VAL A 96 16.00 27.58 -11.89
C VAL A 96 16.52 29.00 -12.07
N GLN A 97 15.65 30.02 -12.12
CA GLN A 97 16.08 31.43 -12.15
C GLN A 97 16.65 31.92 -10.81
N ASN A 98 16.31 31.27 -9.69
CA ASN A 98 16.86 31.59 -8.37
C ASN A 98 18.14 30.80 -8.04
N SER A 99 18.59 29.90 -8.92
CA SER A 99 19.80 29.10 -8.73
C SER A 99 20.88 29.50 -9.73
N ASP A 100 21.45 30.69 -9.57
CA ASP A 100 22.69 31.16 -10.24
C ASP A 100 23.95 30.37 -9.81
N CYS A 101 23.81 29.11 -9.39
CA CYS A 101 24.93 28.31 -8.91
C CYS A 101 24.65 26.81 -9.05
N LEU A 102 25.05 26.23 -10.18
CA LEU A 102 25.49 24.83 -10.27
C LEU A 102 26.26 24.60 -11.58
N ASP A 103 27.13 25.54 -11.92
CA ASP A 103 28.17 25.36 -12.93
C ASP A 103 29.36 24.65 -12.24
N CYS A 104 29.23 23.35 -12.04
CA CYS A 104 30.31 22.49 -11.56
C CYS A 104 30.52 21.36 -12.56
N MET A 105 31.30 21.65 -13.59
CA MET A 105 31.81 20.69 -14.56
C MET A 105 32.52 19.51 -13.86
N VAL A 106 32.30 18.30 -14.38
CA VAL A 106 33.29 17.23 -14.32
C VAL A 106 33.48 16.72 -15.75
N ASP A 107 34.55 17.23 -16.37
CA ASP A 107 35.20 16.75 -17.60
C ASP A 107 35.77 15.33 -17.35
N ASP A 108 35.95 14.38 -18.28
CA ASP A 108 36.04 14.28 -19.75
C ASP A 108 35.37 12.95 -20.20
#